data_AF-A0A7V3MIX8-F1
#
_entry.id   AF-A0A7V3MIX8-F1
#
_cell.length_a   1.000
_cell.length_b   1.000
_cell.length_c   1.000
_cell.angle_alpha   90.00
_cell.angle_beta   90.00
_cell.angle_gamma   90.00
#
_symmetry.space_group_name_H-M   'P 1'
#
loop_
_entity.id
_entity.type
_entity.pdbx_description
1 polymer ?
#
loop_
_entity_poly.entity_id
_entity_poly.type
_entity_poly.pdbx_seq_one_letter_code
_entity_poly.pdbx_strand_id
1 'polypeptide(L)'
;MAAAVARVETSVRAKHAPVERSKPARLRPRRRLKTRAWHVALVIVFLSALCGPFVYTTGYATLATTGYARNDYEILCWKQKVENQRLKVLIDRQSSYGRIKAEAKRLGMVRADRYDYVG
;
A
#
# COMPACT_ATOMS: atom_id res chain seq x y z
N MET A 1 -2.23 80.66 62.42
CA MET A 1 -2.97 79.41 62.70
C MET A 1 -3.87 78.91 61.55
N ALA A 2 -4.01 79.63 60.43
CA ALA A 2 -4.85 79.19 59.29
C ALA A 2 -4.17 78.18 58.32
N ALA A 3 -2.83 78.13 58.28
CA ALA A 3 -2.11 77.28 57.32
C ALA A 3 -2.06 75.79 57.72
N ALA A 4 -2.31 75.45 58.99
CA ALA A 4 -2.26 74.07 59.47
C ALA A 4 -3.55 73.29 59.14
N VAL A 5 -4.70 73.96 59.13
CA VAL A 5 -6.01 73.32 58.89
C VAL A 5 -6.18 72.93 57.42
N ALA A 6 -5.66 73.74 56.49
CA ALA A 6 -5.73 73.46 55.04
C ALA A 6 -4.93 72.21 54.63
N ARG A 7 -3.84 71.88 55.33
CA ARG A 7 -3.02 70.69 55.02
C ARG A 7 -3.66 69.38 55.49
N VAL A 8 -4.48 69.42 56.54
CA VAL A 8 -5.14 68.22 57.08
C VAL A 8 -6.24 67.75 56.14
N GLU A 9 -7.05 68.68 55.60
CA GLU A 9 -8.16 68.35 54.69
C GLU A 9 -7.70 67.75 53.35
N THR A 10 -6.55 68.16 52.83
CA THR A 10 -5.99 67.59 51.59
C THR A 10 -5.49 66.16 51.76
N SER A 11 -5.05 65.78 52.97
CA SER A 11 -4.50 64.44 53.23
C SER A 11 -5.58 63.37 53.42
N VAL A 12 -6.77 63.76 53.89
CA VAL A 12 -7.90 62.84 54.09
C VAL A 12 -8.60 62.52 52.77
N ARG A 13 -8.64 63.46 51.83
CA ARG A 13 -9.20 63.22 50.47
C ARG A 13 -8.36 62.32 49.58
N ALA A 14 -7.05 62.18 49.84
CA ALA A 14 -6.15 61.36 49.03
C ALA A 14 -6.27 59.85 49.31
N LYS A 15 -6.95 59.43 50.39
CA LYS A 15 -7.08 58.00 50.78
C LYS A 15 -8.30 57.29 50.20
N HIS A 16 -9.17 57.99 49.47
CA HIS A 16 -10.39 57.42 48.88
C HIS A 16 -10.44 57.55 47.35
N ALA A 17 -9.32 57.27 46.68
CA ALA A 17 -9.35 57.07 45.23
C ALA A 17 -10.07 55.73 44.93
N PRO A 18 -11.12 55.70 44.09
CA PRO A 18 -11.79 54.46 43.73
C PRO A 18 -10.84 53.60 42.89
N VAL A 19 -10.75 52.31 43.23
CA VAL A 19 -9.99 51.30 42.48
C VAL A 19 -10.51 51.28 41.02
N GLU A 20 -9.70 51.78 40.08
CA GLU A 20 -9.99 51.63 38.65
C GLU A 20 -10.02 50.15 38.30
N ARG A 21 -11.23 49.61 38.10
CA ARG A 21 -11.42 48.27 37.54
C ARG A 21 -10.83 48.25 36.13
N SER A 22 -9.71 47.55 35.98
CA SER A 22 -9.13 47.21 34.68
C SER A 22 -10.20 46.58 33.79
N LYS A 23 -10.50 47.22 32.65
CA LYS A 23 -11.44 46.70 31.65
C LYS A 23 -10.99 45.29 31.22
N PRO A 24 -11.89 44.28 31.14
CA PRO A 24 -11.50 42.99 30.62
C PRO A 24 -11.07 43.14 29.17
N ALA A 25 -9.84 42.72 28.87
CA ALA A 25 -9.33 42.63 27.52
C ALA A 25 -10.33 41.80 26.68
N ARG A 26 -10.97 42.44 25.69
CA ARG A 26 -11.95 41.79 24.83
C ARG A 26 -11.26 40.68 24.05
N LEU A 27 -11.44 39.43 24.49
CA LEU A 27 -11.13 38.23 23.71
C LEU A 27 -12.03 38.16 22.47
N ARG A 28 -11.60 38.78 21.37
CA ARG A 28 -12.00 38.35 20.02
C ARG A 28 -10.72 38.01 19.26
N PRO A 29 -10.62 36.83 18.64
CA PRO A 29 -11.43 36.58 17.43
C PRO A 29 -11.78 35.10 17.21
N ARG A 30 -12.85 34.59 17.81
CA ARG A 30 -13.30 33.20 17.55
C ARG A 30 -13.81 32.96 16.12
N ARG A 31 -14.17 34.03 15.39
CA ARG A 31 -14.65 33.96 13.99
C ARG A 31 -13.54 33.72 12.96
N ARG A 32 -12.32 34.23 13.16
CA ARG A 32 -11.21 34.11 12.17
C ARG A 32 -10.62 32.70 12.09
N LEU A 33 -10.67 31.93 13.16
CA LEU A 33 -10.24 30.52 13.18
C LEU A 33 -11.19 29.60 12.41
N LYS A 34 -12.51 29.85 12.50
CA LYS A 34 -13.52 29.06 11.78
C LYS A 34 -13.38 29.22 10.26
N THR A 35 -13.13 30.44 9.76
CA THR A 35 -12.94 30.66 8.33
C THR A 35 -11.66 29.99 7.81
N ARG A 36 -10.54 30.06 8.54
CA ARG A 36 -9.30 29.37 8.17
C ARG A 36 -9.47 27.85 8.11
N ALA A 37 -10.11 27.24 9.11
CA ALA A 37 -10.40 25.81 9.10
C ALA A 37 -11.26 25.39 7.91
N TRP A 38 -12.21 26.24 7.51
CA TRP A 38 -13.06 26.01 6.34
C TRP A 38 -12.28 26.03 5.02
N HIS A 39 -11.31 26.96 4.89
CA HIS A 39 -10.46 27.03 3.71
C HIS A 39 -9.50 25.84 3.63
N VAL A 40 -8.94 25.41 4.77
CA VAL A 40 -8.12 24.19 4.83
C VAL A 40 -8.93 22.95 4.44
N ALA A 41 -10.17 22.83 4.94
CA ALA A 41 -11.05 21.73 4.57
C ALA A 41 -11.35 21.72 3.06
N LEU A 42 -11.63 22.88 2.45
CA LEU A 42 -11.83 22.99 1.00
C LEU A 42 -10.59 22.56 0.21
N VAL A 43 -9.40 22.97 0.64
CA VAL A 43 -8.14 22.58 -0.02
C VAL A 43 -7.90 21.08 0.07
N ILE A 44 -8.15 20.47 1.24
CA ILE A 44 -8.01 19.02 1.42
C ILE A 44 -8.99 18.26 0.53
N VAL A 45 -10.26 18.69 0.49
CA VAL A 45 -11.29 18.09 -0.37
C VAL A 45 -10.89 18.22 -1.84
N PHE A 46 -10.43 19.40 -2.27
CA PHE A 46 -9.98 19.62 -3.64
C PHE A 46 -8.75 18.77 -4.00
N LEU A 47 -7.75 18.67 -3.12
CA LEU A 47 -6.60 17.80 -3.32
C LEU A 47 -6.99 16.32 -3.37
N SER A 48 -7.91 15.87 -2.50
CA SER A 48 -8.40 14.50 -2.52
C SER A 48 -9.21 14.19 -3.77
N ALA A 49 -9.96 15.15 -4.31
CA ALA A 49 -10.69 15.03 -5.57
C ALA A 49 -9.77 15.01 -6.79
N LEU A 50 -8.62 15.70 -6.73
CA LEU A 50 -7.59 15.66 -7.79
C LEU A 50 -6.77 14.37 -7.73
N CYS A 51 -6.32 13.94 -6.55
CA CYS A 51 -5.47 12.76 -6.39
C CYS A 51 -6.26 11.45 -6.35
N GLY A 52 -7.51 11.46 -5.88
CA GLY A 52 -8.36 10.28 -5.73
C GLY A 52 -8.56 9.51 -7.04
N PRO A 53 -8.94 10.17 -8.15
CA PRO A 53 -9.05 9.53 -9.45
C PRO A 53 -7.73 8.94 -9.93
N PHE A 54 -6.61 9.61 -9.66
CA PHE A 54 -5.28 9.14 -10.05
C PHE A 54 -4.90 7.87 -9.29
N VAL A 55 -5.09 7.84 -7.97
CA VAL A 55 -4.84 6.64 -7.15
C VAL A 55 -5.79 5.50 -7.55
N TYR A 56 -7.05 5.82 -7.84
CA TYR A 56 -8.05 4.85 -8.28
C TYR A 56 -7.67 4.21 -9.62
N THR A 57 -7.30 5.02 -10.62
CA THR A 57 -6.94 4.52 -11.96
C THR A 57 -5.60 3.77 -11.93
N THR A 58 -4.58 4.28 -11.25
CA THR A 58 -3.28 3.60 -11.13
C THR A 58 -3.40 2.30 -10.34
N GLY A 59 -4.14 2.32 -9.22
CA GLY A 59 -4.37 1.14 -8.39
C GLY A 59 -5.12 0.05 -9.17
N TYR A 60 -6.18 0.43 -9.88
CA TYR A 60 -6.94 -0.51 -10.71
C TYR A 60 -6.09 -1.08 -11.86
N ALA A 61 -5.28 -0.26 -12.53
CA ALA A 61 -4.36 -0.72 -13.58
C ALA A 61 -3.33 -1.73 -13.03
N THR A 62 -2.78 -1.50 -11.84
CA THR A 62 -1.86 -2.45 -11.19
C THR A 62 -2.54 -3.76 -10.77
N LEU A 63 -3.79 -3.69 -10.29
CA LEU A 63 -4.57 -4.88 -9.93
C LEU A 63 -4.95 -5.70 -11.17
N ALA A 64 -5.35 -5.04 -12.25
CA ALA A 64 -5.67 -5.69 -13.51
C ALA A 64 -4.44 -6.41 -14.09
N THR A 65 -3.31 -5.71 -14.21
CA THR A 65 -2.07 -6.29 -14.75
C THR A 65 -1.54 -7.47 -13.93
N THR A 66 -1.59 -7.39 -12.60
CA THR A 66 -1.20 -8.52 -11.74
C THR A 66 -2.17 -9.70 -11.81
N GLY A 67 -3.48 -9.45 -11.99
CA GLY A 67 -4.48 -10.49 -12.21
C GLY A 67 -4.29 -11.24 -13.54
N TYR A 68 -4.09 -10.50 -14.64
CA TYR A 68 -3.82 -11.11 -15.95
C TYR A 68 -2.51 -11.88 -15.97
N ALA A 69 -1.45 -11.33 -15.38
CA ALA A 69 -0.16 -12.01 -15.29
C ALA A 69 -0.30 -13.35 -14.54
N ARG A 70 -1.01 -13.40 -13.41
CA ARG A 70 -1.25 -14.65 -12.66
C ARG A 70 -1.99 -15.70 -13.49
N ASN A 71 -3.04 -15.30 -14.20
CA ASN A 71 -3.81 -16.22 -15.02
C ASN A 71 -2.97 -16.78 -16.19
N ASP A 72 -2.17 -15.93 -16.84
CA ASP A 72 -1.27 -16.37 -17.92
C ASP A 72 -0.22 -17.39 -17.42
N TYR A 73 0.33 -17.18 -16.21
CA TYR A 73 1.24 -18.13 -15.59
C TYR A 73 0.57 -19.47 -15.25
N GLU A 74 -0.66 -19.46 -14.74
CA GLU A 74 -1.41 -20.69 -14.45
C GLU A 74 -1.68 -21.49 -15.74
N ILE A 75 -2.09 -20.82 -16.82
CA ILE A 75 -2.33 -21.45 -18.12
C ILE A 75 -1.03 -22.05 -18.69
N LEU A 76 0.09 -21.33 -18.62
CA LEU A 76 1.39 -21.82 -19.09
C LEU A 76 1.87 -23.04 -18.30
N CYS A 77 1.75 -22.99 -16.98
CA CYS A 77 2.11 -24.10 -16.10
C CYS A 77 1.27 -25.35 -16.42
N TRP A 78 -0.04 -25.17 -16.63
CA TRP A 78 -0.93 -26.26 -17.00
C TRP A 78 -0.57 -26.88 -18.35
N LYS A 79 -0.29 -26.04 -19.37
CA LYS A 79 0.18 -26.51 -20.69
C LYS A 79 1.46 -27.33 -20.59
N GLN A 80 2.47 -26.83 -19.87
CA GLN A 80 3.72 -27.56 -19.66
C GLN A 80 3.52 -28.88 -18.91
N LYS A 81 2.60 -28.93 -17.94
CA LYS A 81 2.26 -30.17 -17.23
C LYS A 81 1.66 -31.22 -18.17
N VAL A 82 0.71 -30.82 -19.02
CA VAL A 82 0.09 -31.71 -20.02
C VAL A 82 1.12 -32.19 -21.04
N GLU A 83 2.01 -31.31 -21.50
CA GLU A 83 3.08 -31.66 -22.43
C GLU A 83 4.05 -32.68 -21.81
N ASN A 84 4.48 -32.46 -20.57
CA ASN A 84 5.32 -33.40 -19.83
C ASN A 84 4.64 -34.77 -19.64
N GLN A 85 3.34 -34.79 -19.35
CA GLN A 85 2.59 -36.04 -19.25
C GLN A 85 2.54 -36.78 -20.60
N ARG A 86 2.33 -36.06 -21.70
CA ARG A 86 2.36 -36.64 -23.05
C ARG A 86 3.74 -37.22 -23.39
N LEU A 87 4.80 -36.47 -23.09
CA LEU A 87 6.17 -36.94 -23.28
C LEU A 87 6.46 -38.19 -22.46
N LYS A 88 6.01 -38.24 -21.21
CA LYS A 88 6.15 -39.43 -20.35
C LYS A 88 5.46 -40.66 -20.97
N VAL A 89 4.23 -40.51 -21.45
CA VAL A 89 3.50 -41.59 -22.14
C VAL A 89 4.20 -42.03 -23.42
N LEU A 90 4.77 -41.09 -24.20
CA LEU A 90 5.54 -41.42 -25.41
C LEU A 90 6.82 -42.17 -25.07
N ILE A 91 7.54 -41.76 -24.02
CA ILE A 91 8.72 -42.45 -23.51
C ILE A 91 8.34 -43.85 -23.06
N ASP A 92 7.30 -44.02 -22.22
CA ASP A 92 6.87 -45.34 -21.75
C ASP A 92 6.46 -46.25 -22.92
N ARG A 93 5.83 -45.70 -23.95
CA ARG A 93 5.47 -46.45 -25.16
C ARG A 93 6.69 -46.85 -25.99
N GLN A 94 7.68 -45.96 -26.13
CA GLN A 94 8.92 -46.23 -26.85
C GLN A 94 9.84 -47.17 -26.08
N SER A 95 9.92 -47.02 -24.75
CA SER A 95 10.73 -47.83 -23.85
C SER A 95 10.06 -49.15 -23.46
N SER A 96 8.85 -49.41 -23.95
CA SER A 96 8.17 -50.67 -23.70
C SER A 96 9.05 -51.84 -24.12
N TYR A 97 9.27 -52.77 -23.18
CA TYR A 97 10.18 -53.89 -23.35
C TYR A 97 9.90 -54.72 -24.61
N GLY A 98 8.62 -54.88 -24.96
CA GLY A 98 8.21 -55.56 -26.19
C GLY A 98 8.68 -54.86 -27.46
N ARG A 99 8.65 -53.53 -27.49
CA ARG A 99 9.12 -52.73 -28.64
C ARG A 99 10.64 -52.70 -28.71
N ILE A 100 11.33 -52.47 -27.58
CA ILE A 100 12.80 -52.55 -27.51
C ILE A 100 13.28 -53.92 -28.00
N LYS A 101 12.64 -55.03 -27.58
CA LYS A 101 12.99 -56.38 -28.01
C LYS A 101 12.72 -56.62 -29.50
N ALA A 102 11.62 -56.09 -30.03
CA ALA A 102 11.32 -56.16 -31.47
C ALA A 102 12.32 -55.37 -32.31
N GLU A 103 12.69 -54.18 -31.85
CA GLU A 103 13.64 -53.29 -32.51
C GLU A 103 15.08 -53.82 -32.43
N ALA A 104 15.49 -54.36 -31.28
CA ALA A 104 16.74 -55.10 -31.12
C ALA A 104 16.81 -56.32 -32.04
N LYS A 105 15.73 -57.10 -32.15
CA LYS A 105 15.66 -58.24 -33.09
C LYS A 105 15.75 -57.78 -34.56
N ARG A 106 15.08 -56.68 -34.92
CA ARG A 106 15.15 -56.09 -36.27
C ARG A 106 16.56 -55.61 -36.62
N LEU A 107 17.26 -55.03 -35.65
CA LEU A 107 18.63 -54.54 -35.80
C LEU A 107 19.69 -55.67 -35.72
N GLY A 108 19.27 -56.93 -35.56
CA GLY A 108 20.19 -58.06 -35.42
C GLY A 108 21.01 -58.05 -34.13
N MET A 109 20.58 -57.28 -33.12
CA MET A 109 21.26 -57.21 -31.83
C MET A 109 21.08 -58.54 -31.09
N VAL A 110 22.21 -59.11 -30.64
CA VAL A 110 22.24 -60.33 -29.85
C VAL A 110 21.92 -59.96 -28.39
N ARG A 111 21.29 -60.86 -27.62
CA ARG A 111 21.05 -60.60 -26.20
C ARG A 111 22.40 -60.48 -25.45
N ALA A 112 22.47 -59.55 -24.50
CA ALA A 112 23.67 -59.26 -23.69
C ALA A 112 24.24 -60.52 -22.99
N ASP A 113 23.39 -61.47 -22.62
CA ASP A 113 23.74 -62.77 -22.01
C ASP A 113 24.52 -63.73 -22.93
N ARG A 114 24.67 -63.39 -24.22
CA ARG A 114 25.48 -64.15 -25.20
C ARG A 114 26.75 -63.41 -25.63
N TYR A 115 27.08 -62.28 -25.00
CA TYR A 115 28.36 -61.63 -25.23
C TYR A 115 29.37 -62.21 -24.24
N ASP A 116 30.39 -62.89 -24.77
CA ASP A 116 31.49 -63.50 -23.99
C ASP A 116 32.40 -62.49 -23.26
N TYR A 117 32.08 -61.19 -23.30
CA TYR A 117 32.93 -60.11 -22.77
C TYR A 117 32.55 -59.64 -21.34
N VAL A 118 31.63 -60.34 -20.67
CA VAL A 118 31.35 -60.15 -19.23
C VAL A 118 31.73 -61.44 -18.50
N GLY A 119 33.03 -61.73 -18.49
CA GLY A 119 33.68 -62.77 -17.70
C GLY A 119 34.70 -62.15 -16.76
#